data_AF-A0A926Y5W9-F1
#
_entry.id   AF-A0A926Y5W9-F1
#
_cell.length_a   1.000
_cell.length_b   1.000
_cell.length_c   1.000
_cell.angle_alpha   90.00
_cell.angle_beta   90.00
_cell.angle_gamma   90.00
#
_symmetry.space_group_name_H-M   'P 1'
#
loop_
_entity.id
_entity.type
_entity.pdbx_description
1 polymer ?
#
loop_
_entity_poly.entity_id
_entity_poly.type
_entity_poly.pdbx_seq_one_letter_code
_entity_poly.pdbx_strand_id
1 'polypeptide(L)'
;MKTVEIQLASTESQWYTFRELQWHLAKFRGKRVPPTTLKDWLKVLSIQADEETGCYSHEDLRWLARYCLWLRRGGTSKGFQSIQHDEIRRKSYAS
;
A
#
# COMPACT_ATOMS: atom_id res chain seq x y z
N MET A 1 6.11 9.87 -29.33
CA MET A 1 5.86 9.85 -27.88
C MET A 1 5.57 8.42 -27.49
N LYS A 2 6.47 7.74 -26.76
CA LYS A 2 6.29 6.33 -26.39
C LYS A 2 5.43 6.28 -25.12
N THR A 3 4.17 5.87 -25.29
CA THR A 3 3.29 5.48 -24.19
C THR A 3 3.95 4.31 -23.47
N VAL A 4 4.47 4.55 -22.28
CA VAL A 4 4.98 3.49 -21.40
C VAL A 4 3.76 2.85 -20.77
N GLU A 5 3.20 1.86 -21.45
CA GLU A 5 2.25 0.94 -20.86
C GLU A 5 3.01 0.11 -19.84
N ILE A 6 2.84 0.46 -18.56
CA ILE A 6 3.33 -0.36 -17.45
C ILE A 6 2.44 -1.59 -17.43
N GLN A 7 2.84 -2.61 -18.19
CA GLN A 7 2.28 -3.96 -18.09
C GLN A 7 2.57 -4.48 -16.68
N LEU A 8 1.59 -4.32 -15.79
CA LEU A 8 1.48 -5.06 -14.54
C LEU A 8 1.17 -6.51 -14.90
N ALA A 9 2.22 -7.24 -15.27
CA ALA A 9 2.15 -8.67 -15.52
C ALA A 9 1.74 -9.42 -14.24
N SER A 10 0.76 -10.31 -14.41
CA SER A 10 0.43 -11.46 -13.56
C SER A 10 -0.27 -11.16 -12.21
N THR A 11 -1.60 -11.22 -12.25
CA THR A 11 -2.52 -11.44 -11.12
C THR A 11 -2.34 -12.85 -10.54
N GLU A 12 -1.14 -13.21 -10.10
CA GLU A 12 -1.01 -14.25 -9.08
C GLU A 12 -1.30 -13.58 -7.74
N SER A 13 -1.97 -14.28 -6.83
CA SER A 13 -2.19 -13.83 -5.45
C SER A 13 -0.83 -13.67 -4.76
N GLN A 14 -0.18 -12.54 -5.00
CA GLN A 14 1.13 -12.23 -4.48
C GLN A 14 0.96 -11.79 -3.04
N TRP A 15 1.27 -12.73 -2.16
CA TRP A 15 1.50 -12.49 -0.75
C TRP A 15 2.90 -11.91 -0.58
N TYR A 16 3.01 -10.83 0.18
CA TYR A 16 4.26 -10.12 0.41
C TYR A 16 4.65 -10.25 1.87
N THR A 17 5.90 -10.60 2.13
CA THR A 17 6.50 -10.48 3.45
C THR A 17 6.77 -9.02 3.79
N PHE A 18 7.02 -8.73 5.07
CA PHE A 18 7.42 -7.40 5.52
C PHE A 18 8.64 -6.84 4.75
N ARG A 19 9.63 -7.70 4.43
CA ARG A 19 10.82 -7.29 3.68
C ARG A 19 10.49 -6.95 2.23
N GLU A 20 9.60 -7.71 1.60
CA GLU A 20 9.17 -7.43 0.23
C GLU A 20 8.39 -6.13 0.18
N LEU A 21 7.49 -5.86 1.13
CA LEU A 21 6.84 -4.55 1.23
C LEU A 21 7.86 -3.40 1.27
N GLN A 22 8.93 -3.51 2.09
CA GLN A 22 9.97 -2.49 2.11
C GLN A 22 10.64 -2.29 0.75
N TRP A 23 10.89 -3.39 0.03
CA TRP A 23 11.55 -3.35 -1.28
C TRP A 23 10.63 -2.75 -2.36
N HIS A 24 9.38 -3.16 -2.38
CA HIS A 24 8.38 -2.59 -3.29
C HIS A 24 8.13 -1.11 -3.00
N LEU A 25 7.97 -0.73 -1.73
CA LEU A 25 7.78 0.68 -1.35
C LEU A 25 9.00 1.56 -1.62
N ALA A 26 10.21 0.99 -1.62
CA ALA A 26 11.41 1.73 -1.99
C ALA A 26 11.34 2.29 -3.43
N LYS A 27 10.65 1.60 -4.35
CA LYS A 27 10.44 2.06 -5.73
C LYS A 27 9.60 3.34 -5.79
N PHE A 28 8.60 3.47 -4.91
CA PHE A 28 7.73 4.64 -4.85
C PHE A 28 8.36 5.81 -4.08
N ARG A 29 9.09 5.50 -2.99
CA ARG A 29 9.75 6.51 -2.14
C ARG A 29 11.07 7.02 -2.73
N GLY A 30 11.73 6.22 -3.58
CA GLY A 30 13.09 6.49 -4.08
C GLY A 30 14.21 6.17 -3.08
N LYS A 31 13.85 5.72 -1.85
CA LYS A 31 14.78 5.28 -0.81
C LYS A 31 14.15 4.12 -0.05
N ARG A 32 14.97 3.20 0.47
CA ARG A 32 14.50 2.09 1.31
C ARG A 32 13.64 2.61 2.47
N VAL A 33 12.47 2.00 2.68
CA VAL A 33 11.59 2.34 3.81
C VAL A 33 12.16 1.74 5.10
N PRO A 34 12.47 2.53 6.13
CA PRO A 34 12.90 2.00 7.42
C PRO A 34 11.86 1.06 8.02
N PRO A 35 12.27 0.02 8.76
CA PRO A 35 11.32 -0.90 9.40
C PRO A 35 10.34 -0.18 10.33
N THR A 36 10.81 0.82 11.10
CA THR A 36 9.97 1.62 11.99
C THR A 36 8.90 2.39 11.20
N THR A 37 9.30 3.07 10.13
CA THR A 37 8.37 3.78 9.24
C THR A 37 7.32 2.85 8.64
N LEU A 38 7.71 1.66 8.17
CA LEU A 38 6.75 0.71 7.62
C LEU A 38 5.77 0.22 8.70
N LYS A 39 6.25 -0.08 9.92
CA LYS A 39 5.38 -0.44 11.05
C LYS A 39 4.38 0.67 11.39
N ASP A 40 4.82 1.93 11.40
CA ASP A 40 3.95 3.07 11.64
C ASP A 40 2.88 3.21 10.55
N TRP A 41 3.27 3.02 9.30
CA TRP A 41 2.33 3.09 8.17
C TRP A 41 1.30 1.97 8.22
N LEU A 42 1.72 0.73 8.49
CA LEU A 42 0.81 -0.40 8.68
C LEU A 42 -0.19 -0.12 9.81
N LYS A 43 0.28 0.44 10.92
CA LYS A 43 -0.58 0.85 12.05
C LYS A 43 -1.57 1.94 11.68
N VAL A 44 -1.12 2.97 10.96
CA VAL A 44 -2.00 4.07 10.50
C VAL A 44 -3.09 3.55 9.56
N LEU A 45 -2.76 2.61 8.68
CA LEU A 45 -3.71 2.07 7.71
C LEU A 45 -4.52 0.89 8.26
N SER A 46 -4.30 0.51 9.53
CA SER A 46 -4.88 -0.68 10.15
C SER A 46 -4.65 -1.96 9.34
N ILE A 47 -3.50 -2.06 8.68
CA ILE A 47 -3.11 -3.22 7.89
C ILE A 47 -2.40 -4.21 8.79
N GLN A 48 -2.90 -5.44 8.82
CA GLN A 48 -2.28 -6.57 9.49
C GLN A 48 -1.90 -7.62 8.45
N ALA A 49 -0.86 -8.40 8.76
CA ALA A 49 -0.56 -9.56 7.96
C ALA A 49 -1.65 -10.61 8.19
N ASP A 50 -1.92 -11.41 7.16
CA ASP A 50 -2.79 -12.57 7.26
C ASP A 50 -2.26 -13.53 8.33
N GLU A 51 -3.16 -14.04 9.19
CA GLU A 51 -2.77 -14.82 10.37
C GLU A 51 -2.22 -16.21 9.99
N GLU A 52 -2.69 -16.79 8.89
CA GLU A 52 -2.30 -18.12 8.43
C GLU A 52 -0.93 -18.09 7.75
N THR A 53 -0.71 -17.10 6.89
CA THR A 53 0.51 -17.00 6.06
C THR A 53 1.56 -16.07 6.64
N GLY A 54 1.20 -15.19 7.58
CA GLY A 54 2.06 -14.11 8.07
C GLY A 54 2.42 -13.09 6.98
N CYS A 55 1.70 -13.06 5.87
CA CYS A 55 1.99 -12.24 4.69
C CYS A 55 0.93 -11.17 4.45
N TYR A 56 1.29 -10.14 3.68
CA TYR A 56 0.43 -9.04 3.28
C TYR A 56 -0.10 -9.25 1.88
N SER A 57 -1.34 -8.85 1.64
CA SER A 57 -1.95 -8.96 0.33
C SER A 57 -1.42 -7.91 -0.66
N HIS A 58 -1.71 -8.10 -1.94
CA HIS A 58 -1.46 -7.07 -2.95
C HIS A 58 -2.28 -5.79 -2.72
N GLU A 59 -3.46 -5.89 -2.12
CA GLU A 59 -4.26 -4.70 -1.75
C GLU A 59 -3.56 -3.89 -0.67
N ASP A 60 -2.92 -4.54 0.31
CA ASP A 60 -2.14 -3.87 1.35
C ASP A 60 -0.97 -3.09 0.77
N LEU A 61 -0.22 -3.70 -0.15
CA LEU A 61 0.85 -3.03 -0.87
C LEU A 61 0.33 -1.81 -1.64
N ARG A 62 -0.84 -1.93 -2.29
CA ARG A 62 -1.47 -0.82 -3.02
C ARG A 62 -1.82 0.33 -2.09
N TRP A 63 -2.40 0.06 -0.92
CA TRP A 63 -2.71 1.08 0.08
C TRP A 63 -1.45 1.77 0.60
N LEU A 64 -0.42 0.99 0.94
CA LEU A 64 0.87 1.52 1.40
C LEU A 64 1.56 2.38 0.32
N ALA A 65 1.51 1.98 -0.95
CA ALA A 65 2.08 2.74 -2.05
C ALA A 65 1.35 4.08 -2.25
N ARG A 66 0.00 4.06 -2.24
CA ARG A 66 -0.81 5.28 -2.30
C ARG A 66 -0.54 6.20 -1.12
N TYR A 67 -0.42 5.64 0.09
CA TYR A 67 -0.11 6.40 1.30
C TYR A 67 1.28 7.04 1.23
N CYS A 68 2.28 6.30 0.76
CA CYS A 68 3.63 6.83 0.54
C CYS A 68 3.63 8.02 -0.42
N LEU A 69 2.89 7.93 -1.54
CA LEU A 69 2.76 9.02 -2.51
C LEU A 69 1.98 10.22 -1.94
N TRP A 70 0.95 9.97 -1.13
CA TRP A 70 0.19 11.00 -0.43
C TRP A 70 1.06 11.81 0.53
N LEU A 71 1.83 11.14 1.38
CA LEU A 71 2.77 11.79 2.29
C LEU A 71 3.82 12.61 1.53
N ARG A 72 4.31 12.10 0.39
CA ARG A 72 5.26 12.83 -0.46
C ARG A 72 4.69 14.13 -1.02
N ARG A 73 3.37 14.24 -1.17
CA ARG A 73 2.65 15.44 -1.61
C ARG A 73 2.27 16.39 -0.46
N GLY A 74 2.72 16.12 0.77
CA GLY A 74 2.39 16.92 1.96
C GLY A 74 1.04 16.56 2.60
N GLY A 75 0.45 15.43 2.21
CA GLY A 75 -0.78 14.94 2.81
C GLY A 75 -0.57 14.44 4.25
N THR A 76 -1.65 14.43 5.04
CA THR A 76 -1.63 13.95 6.43
C THR A 76 -2.21 12.53 6.56
N SER A 77 -1.83 11.82 7.63
CA SER A 77 -2.36 10.50 7.96
C SER A 77 -3.88 10.48 8.05
N LYS A 78 -4.46 11.45 8.78
CA LYS A 78 -5.91 11.58 8.96
C LYS A 78 -6.64 11.81 7.63
N GLY A 79 -6.08 12.67 6.77
CA GLY A 79 -6.66 12.92 5.44
C GLY A 79 -6.69 11.66 4.58
N PHE A 80 -5.64 10.86 4.63
CA PHE A 80 -5.60 9.60 3.88
C PHE A 80 -6.57 8.55 4.43
N GLN A 81 -6.67 8.41 5.75
CA GLN A 81 -7.63 7.49 6.38
C GLN A 81 -9.07 7.82 5.98
N SER A 82 -9.42 9.10 5.87
CA SER A 82 -10.74 9.52 5.36
C SER A 82 -10.99 9.03 3.94
N ILE A 83 -9.99 9.16 3.05
CA ILE A 83 -10.07 8.68 1.66
C ILE A 83 -10.22 7.16 1.62
N GLN A 84 -9.44 6.43 2.43
CA GLN A 84 -9.50 4.98 2.51
C GLN A 84 -10.88 4.51 2.98
N HIS A 85 -11.42 5.13 4.04
CA HIS A 85 -12.74 4.80 4.58
C HIS A 85 -13.87 5.07 3.58
N ASP A 86 -13.84 6.22 2.88
CA ASP A 86 -14.83 6.55 1.85
C ASP A 86 -14.80 5.58 0.67
N GLU A 87 -13.61 5.12 0.26
CA GLU A 87 -13.45 4.17 -0.83
C GLU A 87 -13.96 2.77 -0.44
N ILE A 88 -13.64 2.31 0.77
CA ILE A 88 -14.17 1.05 1.32
C ILE A 88 -15.70 1.14 1.39
N ARG A 89 -16.24 2.23 1.92
CA ARG A 89 -17.69 2.46 2.00
C ARG A 89 -18.35 2.42 0.62
N ARG A 90 -17.78 3.06 -0.39
CA ARG A 90 -18.32 3.06 -1.76
C ARG A 90 -18.31 1.66 -2.40
N LYS A 91 -17.26 0.86 -2.18
CA LYS A 91 -17.21 -0.53 -2.66
C LYS A 91 -18.35 -1.37 -2.06
N SER A 92 -18.66 -1.19 -0.77
CA SER A 92 -19.74 -1.93 -0.10
C SER A 92 -21.15 -1.63 -0.60
N TYR A 93 -21.40 -0.47 -1.22
CA TYR A 93 -22.71 -0.12 -1.81
C TYR A 93 -22.83 -0.45 -3.30
N ALA A 94 -21.73 -0.80 -3.94
CA ALA A 94 -21.69 -1.17 -5.36
C ALA A 94 -21.80 -2.69 -5.58
N SER A 95 -21.86 -3.47 -4.49
CA SER A 95 -22.14 -4.93 -4.48
C SER A 95 -23.55 -5.18 -3.98
#